data_AF-B0BJP1-F1
#
_entry.id   AF-B0BJP1-F1
#
_cell.length_a   1.000
_cell.length_b   1.000
_cell.length_c   1.000
_cell.angle_alpha   90.00
_cell.angle_beta   90.00
_cell.angle_gamma   90.00
#
_symmetry.space_group_name_H-M   'P 1'
#
loop_
_entity.id
_entity.type
_entity.pdbx_description
1 polymer ?
#
loop_
_entity_poly.entity_id
_entity_poly.type
_entity_poly.pdbx_seq_one_letter_code
_entity_poly.pdbx_strand_id
1 'polypeptide(L)'
;DVRPHQFMTNRDVRLDSYFSLPTDLAGELDAWPEFVSGHEYNVDLQDGEESVSVRLEKDADQSFVRVRGSGTGPLFHRVLGTVIHALSAHSDDVWLTRWSDD
;
A
#
# COMPACT_ATOMS: atom_id res chain seq x y z
N ASP A 1 5.00 -36.69 3.34
CA ASP A 1 5.70 -35.53 3.89
C ASP A 1 5.09 -34.29 3.28
N VAL A 2 4.05 -33.74 3.92
CA VAL A 2 3.27 -32.62 3.39
C VAL A 2 3.81 -31.37 4.09
N ARG A 3 4.55 -30.53 3.35
CA ARG A 3 5.00 -29.23 3.87
C ARG A 3 3.77 -28.41 4.24
N PRO A 4 3.70 -27.81 5.44
CA PRO A 4 2.59 -26.92 5.76
C PRO A 4 2.65 -25.77 4.74
N HIS A 5 1.53 -25.51 4.06
CA HIS A 5 1.33 -24.22 3.40
C HIS A 5 1.43 -23.17 4.50
N GLN A 6 2.60 -22.56 4.61
CA GLN A 6 2.79 -21.37 5.40
C GLN A 6 1.85 -20.35 4.76
N PHE A 7 0.72 -20.08 5.42
CA PHE A 7 -0.22 -19.06 4.99
C PHE A 7 0.58 -17.75 4.94
N MET A 8 1.08 -17.38 3.76
CA MET A 8 1.61 -16.04 3.56
C MET A 8 0.43 -15.12 3.84
N THR A 9 0.54 -14.35 4.92
CA THR A 9 -0.54 -13.50 5.37
C THR A 9 -0.64 -12.35 4.36
N ASN A 10 -1.47 -12.53 3.34
CA ASN A 10 -1.76 -11.47 2.40
C ASN A 10 -2.59 -10.42 3.14
N ARG A 11 -2.05 -9.21 3.18
CA ARG A 11 -2.65 -8.04 3.82
C ARG A 11 -3.04 -7.10 2.70
N ASP A 12 -4.31 -6.71 2.64
CA ASP A 12 -4.84 -5.90 1.56
C ASP A 12 -5.75 -4.81 2.14
N VAL A 13 -5.42 -3.56 1.83
CA VAL A 13 -6.13 -2.39 2.33
C VAL A 13 -6.43 -1.46 1.17
N ARG A 14 -7.70 -1.08 1.07
CA ARG A 14 -8.20 -0.03 0.19
C ARG A 14 -8.30 1.28 0.96
N LEU A 15 -7.75 2.33 0.36
CA LEU A 15 -7.82 3.71 0.84
C LEU A 15 -8.59 4.54 -0.18
N ASP A 16 -9.77 4.99 0.22
CA ASP A 16 -10.58 5.91 -0.56
C ASP A 16 -10.28 7.34 -0.13
N SER A 17 -10.08 8.23 -1.09
CA SER A 17 -9.78 9.66 -0.89
C SER A 17 -10.49 10.47 -1.97
N TYR A 18 -10.63 11.78 -1.77
CA TYR A 18 -11.19 12.69 -2.76
C TYR A 18 -10.21 12.98 -3.93
N PHE A 19 -8.92 12.63 -3.79
CA PHE A 19 -7.86 12.80 -4.80
C PHE A 19 -7.84 14.19 -5.48
N SER A 20 -8.22 15.25 -4.73
CA SER A 20 -8.29 16.63 -5.24
C SER A 20 -6.93 17.19 -5.62
N LEU A 21 -5.86 16.72 -4.98
CA LEU A 21 -4.48 17.08 -5.26
C LEU A 21 -3.67 15.82 -5.61
N PRO A 22 -2.82 15.88 -6.65
CA PRO A 22 -1.85 14.82 -6.90
C PRO A 22 -0.95 14.60 -5.69
N THR A 23 -0.82 13.35 -5.24
CA THR A 23 0.12 12.93 -4.20
C THR A 23 1.19 12.05 -4.83
N ASP A 24 2.46 12.43 -4.68
CA ASP A 24 3.59 11.66 -5.19
C ASP A 24 4.12 10.69 -4.12
N LEU A 25 3.48 9.51 -4.03
CA LEU A 25 3.87 8.49 -3.05
C LEU A 25 5.25 7.89 -3.35
N ALA A 26 5.67 7.87 -4.61
CA ALA A 26 7.00 7.43 -4.99
C ALA A 26 8.06 8.38 -4.43
N GLY A 27 7.87 9.69 -4.56
CA GLY A 27 8.76 10.69 -3.96
C GLY A 27 8.80 10.66 -2.43
N GLU A 28 7.69 10.30 -1.75
CA GLU A 28 7.65 10.15 -0.29
C GLU A 28 8.43 8.91 0.20
N LEU A 29 8.57 7.89 -0.65
CA LEU A 29 9.11 6.57 -0.28
C LEU A 29 10.49 6.28 -0.91
N ASP A 30 10.97 7.09 -1.85
CA ASP A 30 12.20 6.83 -2.62
C ASP A 30 13.48 6.71 -1.78
N ALA A 31 13.52 7.43 -0.65
CA ALA A 31 14.65 7.46 0.26
C ALA A 31 14.71 6.24 1.19
N TRP A 32 13.69 5.37 1.17
CA TRP A 32 13.66 4.19 2.02
C TRP A 32 14.60 3.11 1.45
N PRO A 33 15.40 2.43 2.29
CA PRO A 33 16.25 1.34 1.81
C PRO A 33 15.44 0.17 1.24
N GLU A 34 14.18 0.05 1.63
CA GLU A 34 13.24 -0.96 1.12
C GLU A 34 12.64 -0.59 -0.25
N PHE A 35 12.85 0.63 -0.77
CA PHE A 35 12.29 1.06 -2.05
C PHE A 35 12.94 0.31 -3.23
N VAL A 36 12.11 -0.29 -4.08
CA VAL A 36 12.56 -1.02 -5.28
C VAL A 36 12.33 -0.19 -6.53
N SER A 37 11.08 0.29 -6.71
CA SER A 37 10.70 1.11 -7.86
C SER A 37 9.37 1.82 -7.61
N GLY A 38 9.11 2.90 -8.34
CA GLY A 38 7.83 3.58 -8.27
C GLY A 38 7.72 4.78 -9.21
N HIS A 39 6.49 5.23 -9.39
CA HIS A 39 6.13 6.47 -10.10
C HIS A 39 4.77 6.96 -9.59
N GLU A 40 4.73 8.22 -9.12
CA GLU A 40 3.54 8.85 -8.53
C GLU A 40 2.93 7.95 -7.44
N TYR A 41 1.68 7.51 -7.62
CA TYR A 41 0.98 6.67 -6.64
C TYR A 41 1.43 5.21 -6.61
N ASN A 42 2.20 4.76 -7.59
CA ASN A 42 2.55 3.35 -7.74
C ASN A 42 3.95 3.11 -7.17
N VAL A 43 4.06 2.27 -6.14
CA VAL A 43 5.33 2.01 -5.44
C VAL A 43 5.46 0.54 -5.09
N ASP A 44 6.66 -0.01 -5.26
CA ASP A 44 7.05 -1.35 -4.81
C ASP A 44 8.19 -1.25 -3.80
N LEU A 45 8.00 -1.91 -2.65
CA LEU A 45 9.00 -2.01 -1.58
C LEU A 45 9.23 -3.48 -1.19
N GLN A 46 10.45 -3.78 -0.76
CA GLN A 46 10.85 -5.12 -0.35
C GLN A 46 11.87 -5.08 0.81
N ASP A 47 11.64 -5.92 1.82
CA ASP A 47 12.57 -6.19 2.92
C ASP A 47 12.65 -7.70 3.18
N GLY A 48 13.74 -8.32 2.71
CA GLY A 48 13.90 -9.78 2.73
C GLY A 48 12.77 -10.49 1.99
N GLU A 49 11.97 -11.27 2.73
CA GLU A 49 10.80 -12.02 2.24
C GLU A 49 9.48 -11.22 2.32
N GLU A 50 9.50 -10.02 2.94
CA GLU A 50 8.34 -9.13 2.97
C GLU A 50 8.34 -8.24 1.73
N SER A 51 7.19 -8.12 1.07
CA SER A 51 7.00 -7.19 -0.04
C SER A 51 5.71 -6.41 0.12
N VAL A 52 5.71 -5.15 -0.30
CA VAL A 52 4.55 -4.26 -0.25
C VAL A 52 4.44 -3.52 -1.57
N SER A 53 3.24 -3.52 -2.13
CA SER A 53 2.89 -2.78 -3.34
C SER A 53 1.81 -1.78 -3.02
N VAL A 54 1.99 -0.55 -3.49
CA VAL A 54 1.01 0.53 -3.47
C VAL A 54 0.61 0.81 -4.90
N ARG A 55 -0.69 0.85 -5.19
CA ARG A 55 -1.22 1.10 -6.54
C ARG A 55 -2.39 2.05 -6.49
N LEU A 56 -2.46 2.96 -7.45
CA LEU A 56 -3.70 3.68 -7.73
C LEU A 56 -4.55 2.80 -8.65
N GLU A 57 -5.68 2.32 -8.13
CA GLU A 57 -6.65 1.51 -8.86
C GLU A 57 -7.93 2.33 -9.11
N LYS A 58 -8.78 1.83 -10.01
CA LYS A 58 -10.09 2.41 -10.31
C LYS A 58 -11.13 1.30 -10.31
N ASP A 59 -12.22 1.51 -9.57
CA ASP A 59 -13.40 0.63 -9.56
C ASP A 59 -14.63 1.45 -9.96
N ALA A 60 -15.35 0.99 -10.97
CA ALA A 60 -16.38 1.72 -11.69
C ALA A 60 -15.93 3.15 -12.06
N ASP A 61 -16.23 4.14 -11.21
CA ASP A 61 -15.90 5.54 -11.38
C ASP A 61 -15.10 6.16 -10.22
N GLN A 62 -14.69 5.36 -9.24
CA GLN A 62 -13.94 5.83 -8.08
C GLN A 62 -12.51 5.33 -8.13
N SER A 63 -11.56 6.26 -8.08
CA SER A 63 -10.15 5.94 -7.83
C SER A 63 -9.94 5.64 -6.35
N PHE A 64 -9.04 4.71 -6.04
CA PHE A 64 -8.61 4.39 -4.69
C PHE A 64 -7.16 3.93 -4.69
N VAL A 65 -6.48 4.09 -3.56
CA VAL A 65 -5.13 3.53 -3.38
C VAL A 65 -5.27 2.17 -2.72
N ARG A 66 -4.62 1.16 -3.30
CA ARG A 66 -4.54 -0.17 -2.74
C ARG A 66 -3.14 -0.41 -2.19
N VAL A 67 -3.06 -0.83 -0.94
CA VAL A 67 -1.81 -1.27 -0.30
C VAL A 67 -1.91 -2.76 -0.06
N ARG A 68 -1.10 -3.54 -0.78
CA ARG A 68 -1.03 -5.00 -0.66
C ARG A 68 0.33 -5.43 -0.18
N GLY A 69 0.40 -6.22 0.88
CA GLY A 69 1.63 -6.80 1.38
C GLY A 69 1.57 -8.32 1.49
N SER A 70 2.70 -8.96 1.26
CA SER A 70 2.97 -10.37 1.60
C SER A 70 3.95 -10.44 2.78
N GLY A 71 4.17 -11.61 3.36
CA GLY A 71 5.05 -11.79 4.52
C GLY A 71 4.42 -11.32 5.84
N THR A 72 5.22 -11.26 6.91
CA THR A 72 4.75 -10.95 8.28
C THR A 72 5.60 -9.90 9.01
N GLY A 73 6.48 -9.20 8.30
CA GLY A 73 7.32 -8.17 8.89
C GLY A 73 6.59 -6.83 9.10
N PRO A 74 7.34 -5.80 9.52
CA PRO A 74 6.79 -4.49 9.83
C PRO A 74 6.60 -3.57 8.61
N LEU A 75 7.14 -3.92 7.43
CA LEU A 75 7.17 -3.05 6.26
C LEU A 75 5.75 -2.65 5.84
N PHE A 76 4.80 -3.60 5.83
CA PHE A 76 3.41 -3.32 5.49
C PHE A 76 2.79 -2.20 6.33
N HIS A 77 2.97 -2.26 7.65
CA HIS A 77 2.38 -1.28 8.55
C HIS A 77 3.04 0.11 8.43
N ARG A 78 4.36 0.13 8.21
CA ARG A 78 5.11 1.36 7.96
C ARG A 78 4.67 2.04 6.66
N VAL A 79 4.57 1.27 5.58
CA VAL A 79 4.09 1.77 4.28
C VAL A 79 2.64 2.25 4.39
N LEU A 80 1.75 1.46 4.99
CA LEU A 80 0.34 1.84 5.17
C LEU A 80 0.21 3.15 5.96
N GLY A 81 0.93 3.30 7.07
CA GLY A 81 0.92 4.54 7.86
C GLY A 81 1.41 5.75 7.08
N THR A 82 2.46 5.57 6.27
CA THR A 82 3.04 6.65 5.44
C THR A 82 2.06 7.06 4.33
N VAL A 83 1.43 6.10 3.66
CA VAL A 83 0.42 6.36 2.62
C VAL A 83 -0.79 7.09 3.21
N ILE A 84 -1.30 6.67 4.38
CA ILE A 84 -2.39 7.37 5.06
C ILE A 84 -1.98 8.82 5.36
N HIS A 85 -0.80 9.01 5.95
CA HIS A 85 -0.31 10.35 6.29
C HIS A 85 -0.20 11.26 5.06
N ALA A 86 0.42 10.77 3.98
CA ALA A 86 0.60 11.53 2.75
C ALA A 86 -0.73 11.89 2.09
N LEU A 87 -1.67 10.94 2.00
CA LEU A 87 -3.01 11.19 1.48
C LEU A 87 -3.81 12.17 2.35
N SER A 88 -3.74 12.02 3.69
CA SER A 88 -4.40 12.95 4.62
C SER A 88 -3.83 14.36 4.58
N ALA A 89 -2.55 14.54 4.25
CA ALA A 89 -1.95 15.87 4.10
C ALA A 89 -2.49 16.61 2.85
N HIS A 90 -2.99 15.87 1.87
CA HIS A 90 -3.45 16.39 0.57
C HIS A 90 -4.97 16.22 0.34
N SER A 91 -5.69 15.59 1.27
CA SER A 91 -7.13 15.32 1.20
C SER A 91 -7.76 15.43 2.58
N ASP A 92 -8.87 16.15 2.67
CA ASP A 92 -9.59 16.36 3.94
C ASP A 92 -10.29 15.08 4.44
N ASP A 93 -10.66 14.17 3.54
CA ASP A 93 -11.28 12.89 3.87
C ASP A 93 -10.46 11.70 3.34
N VAL A 94 -10.10 10.77 4.22
CA VAL A 94 -9.49 9.47 3.90
C VAL A 94 -10.26 8.37 4.63
N TRP A 95 -10.76 7.40 3.88
CA TRP A 95 -11.50 6.25 4.40
C TRP A 95 -10.72 4.97 4.16
N LEU A 96 -10.69 4.09 5.17
CA LEU A 96 -9.92 2.86 5.12
C LEU A 96 -10.83 1.64 5.20
N THR A 97 -10.72 0.77 4.19
CA THR A 97 -11.41 -0.51 4.13
C THR A 97 -10.37 -1.63 4.09
N ARG A 98 -10.39 -2.51 5.10
CA ARG A 98 -9.59 -3.74 5.04
C ARG A 98 -10.30 -4.74 4.13
N TRP A 99 -9.64 -5.20 3.08
CA TRP A 99 -10.15 -6.31 2.31
C TRP A 99 -9.76 -7.61 3.02
N SER A 100 -10.76 -8.42 3.36
CA SER A 100 -10.55 -9.84 3.62
C SER A 100 -10.90 -10.55 2.33
N ASP A 101 -9.95 -11.26 1.72
CA ASP A 101 -10.31 -12.39 0.86
C ASP A 101 -10.97 -13.40 1.80
N ASP A 102 -12.30 -13.52 1.72
CA ASP A 102 -13.06 -14.66 2.23
C ASP A 102 -13.53 -15.46 1.01
#